data_AF-K1RSF2-F1
#
_entry.id   AF-K1RSF2-F1
#
_cell.length_a   1.000
_cell.length_b   1.000
_cell.length_c   1.000
_cell.angle_alpha   90.00
_cell.angle_beta   90.00
_cell.angle_gamma   90.00
#
_symmetry.space_group_name_H-M   'P 1'
#
loop_
_entity.id
_entity.type
_entity.pdbx_description
1 polymer ?
#
loop_
_entity_poly.entity_id
_entity_poly.type
_entity_poly.pdbx_seq_one_letter_code
_entity_poly.pdbx_strand_id
1 'polypeptide(L)'
;MKIRPRLLARALSLEPGQPFTVDAQNRTLTELNKLGVFRSVTLNVPPADSLAGSDSLDIEIDARLDLPIAADLETDVVSKSNSFLGPGIAFKVSHNNLFRGGEVLALKLNGSYEWQTGNKQSGGRDSRLNSYELGLNATLDLPRLLWPGAARRHARATHTEGRTSFQLGLDLMNRPDYFRMISFGGSAGYTFRTSAYSHHALTLLKLTYNKLLHTTESFDQTLDANPTIAMSFRDQFIPSLGYTYTFDRLYGQTGNRRLFWQNSLT
;
A
#
# COMPACT_ATOMS: atom_id res chain seq x y z
N MET A 1 12.22 -18.95 5.88
CA MET A 1 10.77 -18.65 5.76
C MET A 1 10.05 -19.87 5.19
N LYS A 2 8.88 -20.28 5.71
CA LYS A 2 8.13 -21.45 5.20
C LYS A 2 7.01 -20.99 4.25
N ILE A 3 6.86 -21.64 3.09
CA ILE A 3 5.82 -21.34 2.08
C ILE A 3 4.90 -22.55 1.92
N ARG A 4 3.60 -22.33 1.66
CA ARG A 4 2.65 -23.41 1.38
C ARG A 4 2.92 -24.02 -0.02
N PRO A 5 3.08 -25.34 -0.17
CA PRO A 5 3.36 -25.97 -1.47
C PRO A 5 2.30 -25.67 -2.55
N ARG A 6 1.02 -25.61 -2.16
CA ARG A 6 -0.10 -25.28 -3.07
C ARG A 6 0.03 -23.89 -3.70
N LEU A 7 0.73 -22.97 -3.05
CA LEU A 7 0.94 -21.61 -3.57
C LEU A 7 2.04 -21.59 -4.62
N LEU A 8 3.09 -22.40 -4.44
CA LEU A 8 4.14 -22.62 -5.45
C LEU A 8 3.56 -23.32 -6.67
N ALA A 9 2.82 -24.42 -6.48
CA ALA A 9 2.19 -25.17 -7.56
C ALA A 9 1.25 -24.31 -8.43
N ARG A 10 0.60 -23.29 -7.85
CA ARG A 10 -0.26 -22.36 -8.61
C ARG A 10 0.52 -21.31 -9.39
N ALA A 11 1.74 -20.98 -8.98
CA ALA A 11 2.59 -20.02 -9.66
C ALA A 11 3.35 -20.67 -10.84
N LEU A 12 3.53 -21.99 -10.82
CA LEU A 12 4.11 -22.75 -11.91
C LEU A 12 3.08 -22.89 -13.04
N SER A 13 3.38 -22.31 -14.20
CA SER A 13 2.61 -22.52 -15.44
C SER A 13 3.21 -23.62 -16.32
N LEU A 14 4.42 -24.08 -15.99
CA LEU A 14 5.10 -25.19 -16.64
C LEU A 14 4.70 -26.49 -15.92
N GLU A 15 4.16 -27.45 -16.67
CA GLU A 15 3.76 -28.76 -16.17
C GLU A 15 4.58 -29.87 -16.85
N PRO A 16 4.99 -30.93 -16.12
CA PRO A 16 5.68 -32.06 -16.72
C PRO A 16 4.88 -32.69 -17.87
N GLY A 17 5.53 -32.94 -19.00
CA GLY A 17 4.92 -33.55 -20.19
C GLY A 17 4.25 -32.59 -21.16
N GLN A 18 4.21 -31.28 -20.86
CA GLN A 18 3.78 -30.26 -21.82
C GLN A 18 4.95 -29.71 -22.63
N PRO A 19 4.71 -29.25 -23.88
CA PRO A 19 5.74 -28.61 -24.68
C PRO A 19 6.24 -27.35 -23.98
N PHE A 20 7.56 -27.20 -23.93
CA PHE A 20 8.17 -26.00 -23.39
C PHE A 20 7.87 -24.80 -24.28
N THR A 21 7.39 -23.71 -23.68
CA THR A 21 7.17 -22.43 -24.37
C THR A 21 7.76 -21.28 -23.56
N VAL A 22 8.32 -20.30 -24.28
CA VAL A 22 8.88 -19.08 -23.67
C VAL A 22 7.79 -18.31 -22.92
N ASP A 23 6.53 -18.37 -23.38
CA ASP A 23 5.40 -17.75 -22.70
C ASP A 23 5.11 -18.40 -21.34
N ALA A 24 5.12 -19.73 -21.25
CA ALA A 24 4.94 -20.45 -19.98
C ALA A 24 6.11 -20.20 -19.00
N GLN A 25 7.33 -20.09 -19.52
CA GLN A 25 8.51 -19.69 -18.74
C GLN A 25 8.33 -18.28 -18.16
N ASN A 26 8.02 -17.29 -19.01
CA ASN A 26 7.83 -15.90 -18.60
C ASN A 26 6.68 -15.75 -17.60
N ARG A 27 5.58 -16.48 -17.81
CA ARG A 27 4.44 -16.50 -16.89
C ARG A 27 4.84 -17.08 -15.53
N THR A 28 5.56 -18.20 -15.51
CA THR A 28 6.05 -18.81 -14.28
C THR A 28 6.96 -17.87 -13.49
N LEU A 29 7.94 -17.23 -14.15
CA LEU A 29 8.81 -16.24 -13.53
C LEU A 29 8.02 -15.04 -12.99
N THR A 30 7.06 -14.55 -13.76
CA THR A 30 6.21 -13.41 -13.36
C THR A 30 5.37 -13.77 -12.13
N GLU A 31 4.70 -14.91 -12.13
CA GLU A 31 3.87 -15.35 -11.02
C GLU A 31 4.68 -15.63 -9.74
N LEU A 32 5.87 -16.25 -9.86
CA LEU A 32 6.75 -16.47 -8.71
C LEU A 32 7.26 -15.16 -8.10
N ASN A 33 7.66 -14.18 -8.93
CA ASN A 33 8.06 -12.85 -8.45
C ASN A 33 6.89 -12.11 -7.78
N LYS A 34 5.67 -12.23 -8.30
CA LYS A 34 4.46 -11.61 -7.73
C LYS A 34 4.10 -12.13 -6.33
N LEU A 35 4.56 -13.32 -5.95
CA LEU A 35 4.32 -13.85 -4.61
C LEU A 35 4.94 -12.98 -3.51
N GLY A 36 5.95 -12.16 -3.83
CA GLY A 36 6.60 -11.24 -2.88
C GLY A 36 7.36 -11.93 -1.75
N VAL A 37 7.59 -13.24 -1.86
CA VAL A 37 8.34 -14.06 -0.88
C VAL A 37 9.75 -14.39 -1.34
N PHE A 38 10.06 -14.12 -2.60
CA PHE A 38 11.35 -14.37 -3.22
C PHE A 38 12.04 -13.05 -3.53
N ARG A 39 13.30 -12.95 -3.14
CA ARG A 39 14.19 -11.85 -3.51
C ARG A 39 14.62 -11.94 -4.98
N SER A 40 14.84 -13.17 -5.44
CA SER A 40 15.21 -13.45 -6.82
C SER A 40 14.69 -14.82 -7.22
N VAL A 41 14.22 -14.93 -8.46
CA VAL A 41 13.82 -16.19 -9.09
C VAL A 41 14.52 -16.28 -10.43
N THR A 42 15.30 -17.33 -10.63
CA THR A 42 15.98 -17.64 -11.89
C THR A 42 15.49 -18.98 -12.38
N LEU A 43 15.28 -19.10 -13.69
CA LEU A 43 14.88 -20.34 -14.32
C LEU A 43 15.95 -20.70 -15.35
N ASN A 44 16.60 -21.84 -15.13
CA ASN A 44 17.64 -22.38 -15.97
C ASN A 44 17.06 -23.50 -16.82
N VAL A 45 17.36 -23.44 -18.12
CA VAL A 45 16.97 -24.44 -19.10
C VAL A 45 18.27 -25.06 -19.63
N PRO A 46 18.80 -26.11 -18.99
CA PRO A 46 19.95 -26.82 -19.52
C PRO A 46 19.66 -27.33 -20.94
N PRO A 47 20.65 -27.34 -21.85
CA PRO A 47 20.45 -27.86 -23.20
C PRO A 47 20.06 -29.34 -23.13
N ALA A 48 19.14 -29.77 -24.01
CA ALA A 48 18.74 -31.17 -24.10
C ALA A 48 19.95 -32.05 -24.44
N ASP A 49 20.11 -33.15 -23.69
CA ASP A 49 21.17 -34.12 -23.94
C ASP A 49 20.86 -34.89 -25.24
N SER A 50 21.59 -34.54 -26.31
CA SER A 50 21.43 -35.16 -27.62
C SER A 50 21.82 -36.64 -27.63
N LEU A 51 22.50 -37.15 -26.60
CA LEU A 51 22.88 -38.56 -26.44
C LEU A 51 21.82 -39.39 -25.70
N ALA A 52 20.90 -38.75 -24.97
CA ALA A 52 19.85 -39.42 -24.20
C ALA A 52 18.67 -39.91 -25.07
N GLY A 53 18.54 -39.40 -26.30
CA GLY A 53 17.50 -39.82 -27.26
C GLY A 53 16.07 -39.44 -26.86
N SER A 54 15.89 -38.62 -25.83
CA SER A 54 14.60 -38.13 -25.35
C SER A 54 14.41 -36.66 -25.68
N ASP A 55 13.26 -36.29 -26.24
CA ASP A 55 12.86 -34.89 -26.49
C ASP A 55 12.30 -34.21 -25.23
N SER A 56 12.91 -34.51 -24.07
CA SER A 56 12.53 -34.00 -22.76
C SER A 56 13.58 -33.03 -22.23
N LEU A 57 13.10 -31.99 -21.56
CA LEU A 57 13.91 -30.91 -21.03
C LEU A 57 13.67 -30.78 -19.53
N ASP A 58 14.74 -30.91 -18.75
CA ASP A 58 14.68 -30.65 -17.31
C ASP A 58 14.80 -29.14 -17.06
N ILE A 59 13.89 -28.59 -16.26
CA ILE A 59 13.87 -27.16 -15.94
C ILE A 59 14.21 -26.99 -14.48
N GLU A 60 15.24 -26.20 -14.20
CA GLU A 60 15.65 -25.88 -12.83
C GLU A 60 15.20 -24.48 -12.45
N ILE A 61 14.56 -24.34 -11.29
CA ILE A 61 14.08 -23.05 -10.78
C ILE A 61 14.80 -22.75 -9.47
N ASP A 62 15.72 -21.78 -9.54
CA ASP A 62 16.43 -21.24 -8.39
C ASP A 62 15.67 -20.06 -7.79
N ALA A 63 15.04 -20.28 -6.64
CA ALA A 63 14.28 -19.23 -5.94
C ALA A 63 14.89 -18.91 -4.58
N ARG A 64 15.42 -17.69 -4.42
CA ARG A 64 15.98 -17.21 -3.15
C ARG A 64 14.90 -16.49 -2.36
N LEU A 65 14.66 -16.94 -1.14
CA LEU A 65 13.68 -16.32 -0.23
C LEU A 65 14.10 -14.91 0.16
N ASP A 66 13.11 -14.04 0.29
CA ASP A 66 13.33 -12.72 0.87
C ASP A 66 13.43 -12.79 2.40
N LEU A 67 13.89 -11.69 3.00
CA LEU A 67 13.98 -11.57 4.45
C LEU A 67 12.58 -11.63 5.07
N PRO A 68 12.39 -12.43 6.13
CA PRO A 68 11.11 -12.52 6.80
C PRO A 68 10.72 -11.24 7.51
N ILE A 69 11.71 -10.46 7.96
CA ILE A 69 11.51 -9.18 8.61
C ILE A 69 12.41 -8.17 7.94
N ALA A 70 11.85 -7.03 7.56
CA ALA A 70 12.58 -5.86 7.08
C ALA A 70 12.26 -4.67 7.97
N ALA A 71 13.25 -3.82 8.20
CA ALA A 71 13.11 -2.60 8.98
C ALA A 71 13.75 -1.45 8.20
N ASP A 72 12.99 -0.36 8.06
CA ASP A 72 13.38 0.84 7.34
C ASP A 72 13.30 2.03 8.31
N LEU A 73 14.30 2.90 8.29
CA LEU A 73 14.31 4.18 9.00
C LEU A 73 14.50 5.29 7.97
N GLU A 74 13.56 6.23 7.96
CA GLU A 74 13.51 7.38 7.05
C GLU A 74 13.49 8.66 7.88
N THR A 75 14.23 9.68 7.41
CA THR A 75 14.31 10.99 8.05
C THR A 75 14.10 12.07 7.01
N ASP A 76 13.12 12.93 7.23
CA ASP A 76 12.69 13.96 6.29
C ASP A 76 12.67 15.33 6.95
N VAL A 77 12.58 16.39 6.13
CA VAL A 77 12.28 17.74 6.59
C VAL A 77 10.87 18.08 6.12
N VAL A 78 9.94 18.22 7.06
CA VAL A 78 8.54 18.54 6.79
C VAL A 78 8.41 20.06 6.67
N SER A 79 7.91 20.52 5.53
CA SER A 79 7.58 21.93 5.28
C SER A 79 6.10 22.05 4.94
N LYS A 80 5.34 22.77 5.77
CA LYS A 80 3.91 23.02 5.56
C LYS A 80 3.68 24.42 5.00
N SER A 81 2.60 24.57 4.24
CA SER A 81 2.23 25.84 3.57
C SER A 81 1.97 27.00 4.54
N ASN A 82 1.74 26.72 5.82
CA ASN A 82 1.57 27.70 6.89
C ASN A 82 2.89 28.14 7.55
N SER A 83 4.03 28.00 6.85
CA SER A 83 5.38 28.36 7.35
C SER A 83 5.85 27.55 8.56
N PHE A 84 5.30 26.35 8.78
CA PHE A 84 5.86 25.40 9.74
C PHE A 84 6.93 24.56 9.06
N LEU A 85 8.08 24.46 9.72
CA LEU A 85 9.23 23.69 9.26
C LEU A 85 9.75 22.84 10.42
N GLY A 86 10.13 21.59 10.15
CA GLY A 86 10.93 20.84 11.10
C GLY A 86 11.16 19.38 10.70
N PRO A 87 11.93 18.63 11.51
CA PRO A 87 12.32 17.28 11.19
C PRO A 87 11.13 16.30 11.33
N GLY A 88 11.09 15.34 10.43
CA GLY A 88 10.26 14.14 10.49
C GLY A 88 11.14 12.90 10.55
N ILE A 89 10.67 11.89 11.27
CA ILE A 89 11.26 10.56 11.31
C ILE A 89 10.15 9.53 11.10
N ALA A 90 10.41 8.52 10.30
CA ALA A 90 9.52 7.40 10.09
C ALA A 90 10.29 6.09 10.24
N PHE A 91 9.78 5.22 11.11
CA PHE A 91 10.29 3.88 11.29
C PHE A 91 9.25 2.87 10.84
N LYS A 92 9.63 1.97 9.94
CA LYS A 92 8.75 0.94 9.40
C LYS A 92 9.36 -0.42 9.66
N VAL A 93 8.55 -1.36 10.14
CA VAL A 93 8.91 -2.77 10.24
C VAL A 93 7.86 -3.58 9.52
N SER A 94 8.29 -4.47 8.62
CA SER A 94 7.41 -5.38 7.92
C SER A 94 7.78 -6.83 8.17
N HIS A 95 6.77 -7.66 8.40
CA HIS A 95 6.88 -9.12 8.39
C HIS A 95 6.33 -9.64 7.06
N ASN A 96 7.24 -10.12 6.22
CA ASN A 96 6.92 -10.74 4.95
C ASN A 96 6.46 -12.18 5.17
N ASN A 97 5.38 -12.57 4.51
CA ASN A 97 4.81 -13.92 4.53
C ASN A 97 4.25 -14.38 5.91
N LEU A 98 3.58 -13.48 6.64
CA LEU A 98 3.08 -13.74 8.01
C LEU A 98 2.24 -15.03 8.13
N PHE A 99 1.34 -15.30 7.16
CA PHE A 99 0.46 -16.48 7.18
C PHE A 99 0.87 -17.59 6.19
N ARG A 100 2.11 -17.50 5.68
CA ARG A 100 2.72 -18.44 4.71
C ARG A 100 2.09 -18.40 3.31
N GLY A 101 1.30 -17.37 3.01
CA GLY A 101 0.58 -17.15 1.77
C GLY A 101 1.05 -15.94 0.94
N GLY A 102 2.23 -15.38 1.26
CA GLY A 102 2.78 -14.16 0.65
C GLY A 102 2.23 -12.86 1.26
N GLU A 103 1.55 -12.94 2.41
CA GLU A 103 0.97 -11.78 3.07
C GLU A 103 2.05 -10.91 3.74
N VAL A 104 1.97 -9.59 3.59
CA VAL A 104 2.90 -8.65 4.21
C VAL A 104 2.15 -7.86 5.27
N LEU A 105 2.60 -7.94 6.53
CA LEU A 105 2.15 -7.08 7.61
C LEU A 105 3.22 -6.00 7.84
N ALA A 106 2.87 -4.74 7.71
CA ALA A 106 3.75 -3.61 7.97
C ALA A 106 3.20 -2.75 9.12
N LEU A 107 4.09 -2.39 10.04
CA LEU A 107 3.85 -1.38 11.07
C LEU A 107 4.74 -0.18 10.76
N LYS A 108 4.16 1.01 10.69
CA LYS A 108 4.86 2.28 10.47
C LYS A 108 4.57 3.23 11.62
N LEU A 109 5.61 3.69 12.28
CA LEU A 109 5.59 4.76 13.27
C LEU A 109 6.16 6.01 12.62
N ASN A 110 5.44 7.12 12.66
CA ASN A 110 5.90 8.41 12.18
C ASN A 110 5.88 9.42 13.33
N GLY A 111 6.88 10.29 13.36
CA GLY A 111 6.96 11.41 14.29
C GLY A 111 7.50 12.63 13.58
N SER A 112 6.85 13.78 13.74
CA SER A 112 7.38 15.05 13.27
C SER A 112 7.32 16.08 14.37
N TYR A 113 8.28 16.99 14.32
CA TYR A 113 8.32 18.17 15.17
C TYR A 113 8.46 19.38 14.27
N GLU A 114 7.61 20.38 14.48
CA GLU A 114 7.43 21.51 13.59
C GLU A 114 7.43 22.81 14.39
N TRP A 115 8.21 23.79 13.94
CA TRP A 115 8.20 25.15 14.47
C TRP A 115 7.83 26.17 13.39
N GLN A 116 7.14 27.24 13.80
CA GLN A 116 6.78 28.31 12.89
C GLN A 116 8.00 29.17 12.51
N THR A 117 8.24 29.33 11.22
CA THR A 117 9.38 30.07 10.64
C THR A 117 8.93 31.34 9.85
N GLY A 118 7.63 31.66 9.82
CA GLY A 118 7.05 32.76 9.03
C GLY A 118 6.77 34.08 9.78
N ASN A 119 7.19 35.20 9.17
CA ASN A 119 7.03 36.64 9.47
C ASN A 119 6.88 37.12 10.92
N LYS A 120 8.00 37.64 11.45
CA LYS A 120 8.10 38.58 12.57
C LYS A 120 7.77 40.00 12.09
N GLN A 121 6.50 40.41 12.08
CA GLN A 121 6.15 41.82 12.01
C GLN A 121 5.19 42.17 13.15
N SER A 122 5.68 43.07 14.03
CA SER A 122 5.00 43.74 15.14
C SER A 122 4.90 43.00 16.49
N GLY A 123 5.92 43.21 17.33
CA GLY A 123 5.72 43.68 18.72
C GLY A 123 4.97 42.84 19.76
N GLY A 124 4.69 41.55 19.53
CA GLY A 124 4.01 40.68 20.50
C GLY A 124 4.80 39.41 20.81
N ARG A 125 4.86 39.04 22.09
CA ARG A 125 5.49 37.85 22.74
C ARG A 125 6.02 36.74 21.81
N ASP A 126 7.26 36.32 22.09
CA ASP A 126 7.90 35.08 21.61
C ASP A 126 6.99 33.84 21.81
N SER A 127 6.06 33.56 20.89
CA SER A 127 5.43 32.25 20.81
C SER A 127 6.33 31.36 19.98
N ARG A 128 7.22 30.64 20.67
CA ARG A 128 7.90 29.46 20.13
C ARG A 128 6.84 28.39 19.89
N LEU A 129 6.09 28.54 18.80
CA LEU A 129 5.02 27.65 18.39
C LEU A 129 5.63 26.30 18.01
N ASN A 130 5.63 25.39 18.98
CA ASN A 130 6.20 24.07 18.88
C ASN A 130 5.08 23.07 18.72
N SER A 131 4.98 22.43 17.58
CA SER A 131 3.95 21.43 17.31
C SER A 131 4.58 20.10 16.99
N TYR A 132 3.86 19.02 17.30
CA TYR A 132 4.32 17.68 16.99
C TYR A 132 3.17 16.81 16.50
N GLU A 133 3.52 15.86 15.66
CA GLU A 133 2.61 14.83 15.16
C GLU A 133 3.24 13.46 15.41
N LEU A 134 2.42 12.52 15.86
CA LEU A 134 2.80 11.13 16.06
C LEU A 134 1.76 10.26 15.38
N GLY A 135 2.18 9.39 14.48
CA GLY A 135 1.30 8.46 13.79
C GLY A 135 1.75 7.02 13.94
N LEU A 136 0.80 6.11 14.08
CA LEU A 136 1.00 4.68 14.12
C LEU A 136 0.05 4.03 13.10
N ASN A 137 0.64 3.37 12.11
CA ASN A 137 -0.08 2.79 10.98
C ASN A 137 0.23 1.30 10.88
N ALA A 138 -0.79 0.49 10.70
CA ALA A 138 -0.70 -0.95 10.46
C ALA A 138 -1.35 -1.29 9.12
N THR A 139 -0.61 -1.93 8.23
CA THR A 139 -1.09 -2.35 6.90
C THR A 139 -0.91 -3.85 6.75
N LEU A 140 -1.97 -4.54 6.35
CA LEU A 140 -1.93 -5.95 5.97
C LEU A 140 -2.30 -6.10 4.49
N ASP A 141 -1.32 -6.48 3.68
CA ASP A 141 -1.49 -6.74 2.26
C ASP A 141 -1.50 -8.26 1.98
N LEU A 142 -2.54 -8.72 1.29
CA LEU A 142 -2.66 -10.11 0.84
C LEU A 142 -2.58 -10.15 -0.69
N PRO A 143 -1.69 -10.96 -1.30
CA PRO A 143 -1.54 -11.08 -2.76
C PRO A 143 -2.67 -11.93 -3.40
N ARG A 144 -3.89 -11.83 -2.84
CA ARG A 144 -5.09 -12.51 -3.31
C ARG A 144 -6.32 -11.68 -2.97
N LEU A 145 -7.35 -11.81 -3.80
CA LEU A 145 -8.66 -11.25 -3.54
C LEU A 145 -9.43 -12.12 -2.52
N LEU A 146 -9.86 -11.51 -1.42
CA LEU A 146 -10.72 -12.15 -0.42
C LEU A 146 -12.21 -12.03 -0.80
N TRP A 147 -12.57 -12.50 -1.99
CA TRP A 147 -13.96 -12.47 -2.42
C TRP A 147 -14.83 -13.51 -1.70
N PRO A 148 -16.05 -13.16 -1.28
CA PRO A 148 -16.99 -14.12 -0.73
C PRO A 148 -17.61 -15.01 -1.83
N GLY A 149 -17.96 -16.25 -1.46
CA GLY A 149 -18.86 -17.13 -2.23
C GLY A 149 -18.45 -17.41 -3.70
N ALA A 150 -19.39 -17.20 -4.62
CA ALA A 150 -19.28 -17.55 -6.04
C ALA A 150 -18.26 -16.71 -6.81
N ALA A 151 -18.08 -15.44 -6.43
CA ALA A 151 -17.08 -14.55 -7.04
C ALA A 151 -15.67 -15.16 -6.93
N ARG A 152 -15.33 -15.77 -5.78
CA ARG A 152 -14.05 -16.47 -5.58
C ARG A 152 -13.81 -17.59 -6.58
N ARG A 153 -14.85 -18.29 -7.04
CA ARG A 153 -14.72 -19.34 -8.08
C ARG A 153 -14.43 -18.70 -9.43
N HIS A 154 -15.14 -17.63 -9.77
CA HIS A 154 -14.93 -16.92 -11.03
C HIS A 154 -13.51 -16.33 -11.14
N ALA A 155 -13.04 -15.58 -10.13
CA ALA A 155 -11.67 -15.04 -10.12
C ALA A 155 -10.58 -16.11 -10.30
N ARG A 156 -10.80 -17.31 -9.76
CA ARG A 156 -9.87 -18.43 -9.90
C ARG A 156 -9.88 -18.98 -11.33
N ALA A 157 -11.05 -19.10 -11.95
CA ALA A 157 -11.16 -19.56 -13.33
C ALA A 157 -10.54 -18.56 -14.32
N THR A 158 -10.73 -17.26 -14.08
CA THR A 158 -10.23 -16.17 -14.93
C THR A 158 -8.79 -15.75 -14.65
N HIS A 159 -8.09 -16.43 -13.72
CA HIS A 159 -6.73 -16.08 -13.30
C HIS A 159 -6.56 -14.58 -12.97
N THR A 160 -7.60 -13.99 -12.36
CA THR A 160 -7.61 -12.56 -12.06
C THR A 160 -6.57 -12.23 -11.01
N GLU A 161 -5.60 -11.42 -11.40
CA GLU A 161 -4.57 -10.92 -10.51
C GLU A 161 -5.16 -9.84 -9.60
N GLY A 162 -5.02 -10.01 -8.30
CA GLY A 162 -5.49 -9.00 -7.37
C GLY A 162 -4.97 -9.15 -5.96
N ARG A 163 -5.04 -8.03 -5.24
CA ARG A 163 -4.55 -7.83 -3.88
C ARG A 163 -5.69 -7.31 -3.02
N THR A 164 -5.73 -7.77 -1.78
CA THR A 164 -6.58 -7.21 -0.73
C THR A 164 -5.70 -6.46 0.24
N SER A 165 -6.06 -5.23 0.59
CA SER A 165 -5.35 -4.42 1.57
C SER A 165 -6.28 -4.05 2.72
N PHE A 166 -5.74 -4.13 3.93
CA PHE A 166 -6.36 -3.61 5.15
C PHE A 166 -5.42 -2.61 5.78
N GLN A 167 -5.94 -1.48 6.24
CA GLN A 167 -5.16 -0.44 6.88
C GLN A 167 -5.86 0.01 8.16
N LEU A 168 -5.09 0.24 9.20
CA LEU A 168 -5.50 0.87 10.44
C LEU A 168 -4.48 1.95 10.78
N GLY A 169 -4.96 3.13 11.16
CA GLY A 169 -4.12 4.28 11.46
C GLY A 169 -4.59 4.99 12.72
N LEU A 170 -3.63 5.47 13.50
CA LEU A 170 -3.84 6.33 14.66
C LEU A 170 -2.86 7.50 14.57
N ASP A 171 -3.38 8.71 14.49
CA ASP A 171 -2.58 9.93 14.43
C ASP A 171 -2.93 10.84 15.59
N LEU A 172 -1.92 11.32 16.32
CA LEU A 172 -2.02 12.31 17.36
C LEU A 172 -1.35 13.58 16.85
N MET A 173 -2.12 14.66 16.76
CA MET A 173 -1.63 15.98 16.42
C MET A 173 -1.77 16.90 17.63
N ASN A 174 -0.67 17.54 18.00
CA ASN A 174 -0.67 18.52 19.08
C ASN A 174 -0.20 19.88 18.57
N ARG A 175 -1.08 20.87 18.69
CA ARG A 175 -0.85 22.28 18.40
C ARG A 175 -1.07 23.05 19.71
N PRO A 176 -0.02 23.30 20.52
CA PRO A 176 -0.19 23.74 21.91
C PRO A 176 -1.07 24.96 22.12
N ASP A 177 -1.02 25.92 21.21
CA ASP A 177 -1.76 27.17 21.35
C ASP A 177 -3.23 27.05 20.90
N TYR A 178 -3.59 25.93 20.26
CA TYR A 178 -4.91 25.74 19.65
C TYR A 178 -5.62 24.51 20.21
N PHE A 179 -5.11 23.32 19.89
CA PHE A 179 -5.81 22.07 20.20
C PHE A 179 -4.87 20.86 20.18
N ARG A 180 -5.34 19.79 20.82
CA ARG A 180 -4.82 18.43 20.67
C ARG A 180 -5.91 17.57 20.07
N MET A 181 -5.61 16.87 18.99
CA MET A 181 -6.57 16.04 18.27
C MET A 181 -6.00 14.64 18.05
N ILE A 182 -6.85 13.64 18.21
CA ILE A 182 -6.57 12.27 17.82
C ILE A 182 -7.46 11.88 16.64
N SER A 183 -6.86 11.21 15.66
CA SER A 183 -7.51 10.72 14.47
C SER A 183 -7.33 9.21 14.41
N PHE A 184 -8.43 8.49 14.25
CA PHE A 184 -8.43 7.05 14.01
C PHE A 184 -8.96 6.78 12.61
N GLY A 185 -8.24 5.96 11.86
CA GLY A 185 -8.59 5.59 10.50
C GLY A 185 -8.59 4.09 10.31
N GLY A 186 -9.50 3.59 9.48
CA GLY A 186 -9.48 2.22 9.02
C GLY A 186 -9.92 2.13 7.57
N SER A 187 -9.28 1.28 6.76
CA SER A 187 -9.73 1.02 5.41
C SER A 187 -9.56 -0.44 4.99
N ALA A 188 -10.43 -0.88 4.09
CA ALA A 188 -10.37 -2.17 3.43
C ALA A 188 -10.66 -2.00 1.94
N GLY A 189 -9.83 -2.62 1.09
CA GLY A 189 -9.97 -2.49 -0.34
C GLY A 189 -9.38 -3.64 -1.14
N TYR A 190 -9.72 -3.64 -2.42
CA TYR A 190 -9.22 -4.57 -3.41
C TYR A 190 -8.60 -3.80 -4.57
N THR A 191 -7.49 -4.30 -5.09
CA THR A 191 -6.96 -3.87 -6.38
C THR A 191 -6.84 -5.10 -7.27
N PHE A 192 -7.37 -5.05 -8.49
CA PHE A 192 -7.31 -6.18 -9.41
C PHE A 192 -7.20 -5.76 -10.86
N ARG A 193 -6.74 -6.68 -11.70
CA ARG A 193 -6.58 -6.48 -13.14
C ARG A 193 -7.45 -7.48 -13.89
N THR A 194 -8.25 -6.99 -14.83
CA THR A 194 -9.09 -7.83 -15.71
C THR A 194 -8.45 -8.03 -17.08
N SER A 195 -7.55 -7.16 -17.48
CA SER A 195 -6.72 -7.27 -18.68
C SER A 195 -5.35 -6.64 -18.43
N ALA A 196 -4.44 -6.73 -19.40
CA ALA A 196 -3.14 -6.04 -19.33
C ALA A 196 -3.26 -4.51 -19.21
N TYR A 197 -4.39 -3.94 -19.65
CA TYR A 197 -4.62 -2.49 -19.71
C TYR A 197 -5.69 -2.02 -18.73
N SER A 198 -6.48 -2.93 -18.14
CA SER A 198 -7.64 -2.62 -17.30
C SER A 198 -7.34 -2.89 -15.83
N HIS A 199 -7.27 -1.81 -15.06
CA HIS A 199 -6.98 -1.82 -13.63
C HIS A 199 -8.18 -1.32 -12.83
N HIS A 200 -8.45 -1.98 -11.72
CA HIS A 200 -9.56 -1.70 -10.83
C HIS A 200 -9.05 -1.51 -9.41
N ALA A 201 -9.49 -0.47 -8.73
CA ALA A 201 -9.28 -0.25 -7.31
C ALA A 201 -10.63 0.02 -6.65
N LEU A 202 -11.01 -0.83 -5.69
CA LEU A 202 -12.28 -0.77 -4.96
C LEU A 202 -11.97 -0.59 -3.47
N THR A 203 -12.36 0.56 -2.92
CA THR A 203 -12.37 0.83 -1.49
C THR A 203 -13.75 0.45 -0.97
N LEU A 204 -13.82 -0.68 -0.26
CA LEU A 204 -15.08 -1.20 0.29
C LEU A 204 -15.54 -0.43 1.52
N LEU A 205 -14.59 0.05 2.30
CA LEU A 205 -14.88 0.78 3.50
C LEU A 205 -13.64 1.58 3.82
N LYS A 206 -13.81 2.89 3.97
CA LYS A 206 -12.84 3.75 4.62
C LYS A 206 -13.58 4.56 5.66
N LEU A 207 -13.11 4.46 6.89
CA LEU A 207 -13.64 5.15 8.05
C LEU A 207 -12.54 6.06 8.60
N THR A 208 -12.90 7.31 8.84
CA THR A 208 -12.07 8.25 9.59
C THR A 208 -12.91 8.83 10.72
N TYR A 209 -12.34 8.82 11.93
CA TYR A 209 -12.91 9.43 13.12
C TYR A 209 -11.88 10.39 13.72
N ASN A 210 -12.26 11.66 13.85
CA ASN A 210 -11.44 12.69 14.48
C ASN A 210 -12.08 13.09 15.80
N LYS A 211 -11.26 13.30 16.83
CA LYS A 211 -11.72 13.76 18.14
C LYS A 211 -10.78 14.79 18.74
N LEU A 212 -11.33 15.91 19.16
CA LEU A 212 -10.62 16.90 19.96
C LEU A 212 -10.43 16.38 21.39
N LEU A 213 -9.18 16.29 21.83
CA LEU A 213 -8.80 15.85 23.18
C LEU A 213 -8.64 17.00 24.16
N HIS A 214 -8.19 18.16 23.66
CA HIS A 214 -7.97 19.35 24.47
C HIS A 214 -8.02 20.59 23.57
N THR A 215 -8.56 21.67 24.11
CA THR A 215 -8.63 23.00 23.50
C THR A 215 -8.13 24.04 24.49
N THR A 216 -7.60 25.15 23.96
CA THR A 216 -7.24 26.32 24.77
C THR A 216 -8.42 27.28 24.87
N GLU A 217 -8.49 28.06 25.95
CA GLU A 217 -9.58 29.03 26.16
C GLU A 217 -9.64 30.08 25.01
N SER A 218 -8.49 30.52 24.51
CA SER A 218 -8.40 31.40 23.34
C SER A 218 -8.95 30.75 22.06
N PHE A 219 -8.79 29.44 21.93
CA PHE A 219 -9.32 28.68 20.81
C PHE A 219 -10.84 28.52 20.92
N ASP A 220 -11.35 28.20 22.11
CA ASP A 220 -12.80 28.08 22.36
C ASP A 220 -13.52 29.40 22.07
N GLN A 221 -12.98 30.54 22.52
CA GLN A 221 -13.52 31.87 22.18
C GLN A 221 -13.52 32.14 20.67
N THR A 222 -12.52 31.64 19.94
CA THR A 222 -12.44 31.77 18.48
C THR A 222 -13.47 30.87 17.78
N LEU A 223 -13.72 29.67 18.32
CA LEU A 223 -14.74 28.76 17.82
C LEU A 223 -16.15 29.30 18.04
N ASP A 224 -16.40 29.93 19.20
CA ASP A 224 -17.68 30.56 19.52
C ASP A 224 -17.95 31.78 18.63
N ALA A 225 -16.92 32.57 18.34
CA ALA A 225 -17.01 33.72 17.44
C ALA A 225 -17.18 33.33 15.97
N ASN A 226 -16.72 32.13 15.56
CA ASN A 226 -16.82 31.65 14.18
C ASN A 226 -17.34 30.21 14.10
N PRO A 227 -18.67 30.03 14.04
CA PRO A 227 -19.32 28.72 13.99
C PRO A 227 -18.88 27.84 12.81
N THR A 228 -18.47 28.45 11.69
CA THR A 228 -18.01 27.73 10.50
C THR A 228 -16.68 27.02 10.76
N ILE A 229 -15.77 27.66 11.51
CA ILE A 229 -14.50 27.05 11.91
C ILE A 229 -14.77 25.92 12.90
N ALA A 230 -15.67 26.13 13.87
CA ALA A 230 -16.07 25.11 14.84
C ALA A 230 -16.57 23.82 14.19
N MET A 231 -17.32 23.90 13.08
CA MET A 231 -17.78 22.72 12.34
C MET A 231 -16.63 21.83 11.83
N SER A 232 -15.47 22.42 11.52
CA SER A 232 -14.30 21.68 11.02
C SER A 232 -13.58 20.87 12.11
N PHE A 233 -13.80 21.24 13.37
CA PHE A 233 -13.21 20.58 14.55
C PHE A 233 -14.20 19.70 15.31
N ARG A 234 -15.43 19.56 14.82
CA ARG A 234 -16.39 18.62 15.41
C ARG A 234 -15.93 17.19 15.18
N ASP A 235 -16.31 16.33 16.11
CA ASP A 235 -16.20 14.89 15.93
C ASP A 235 -16.94 14.47 14.65
N GLN A 236 -16.18 13.97 13.68
CA GLN A 236 -16.70 13.57 12.38
C GLN A 236 -16.41 12.11 12.15
N PHE A 237 -17.46 11.36 11.81
CA PHE A 237 -17.35 10.02 11.29
C PHE A 237 -17.61 10.07 9.79
N ILE A 238 -16.57 9.80 9.00
CA ILE A 238 -16.61 9.95 7.54
C ILE A 238 -16.49 8.55 6.91
N PRO A 239 -17.61 7.85 6.67
CA PRO A 239 -17.60 6.64 5.87
C PRO A 239 -17.46 7.01 4.39
N SER A 240 -16.59 6.30 3.68
CA SER A 240 -16.45 6.43 2.24
C SER A 240 -16.31 5.07 1.57
N LEU A 241 -16.93 4.99 0.41
CA LEU A 241 -16.78 3.93 -0.57
C LEU A 241 -16.07 4.55 -1.77
N GLY A 242 -15.36 3.76 -2.55
CA GLY A 242 -14.70 4.31 -3.72
C GLY A 242 -14.40 3.25 -4.74
N TYR A 243 -14.52 3.61 -6.00
CA TYR A 243 -14.13 2.76 -7.11
C TYR A 243 -13.41 3.58 -8.16
N THR A 244 -12.18 3.19 -8.46
CA THR A 244 -11.37 3.75 -9.53
C THR A 244 -11.15 2.70 -10.61
N TYR A 245 -11.51 3.03 -11.84
CA TYR A 245 -11.16 2.29 -13.02
C TYR A 245 -10.11 3.06 -13.81
N THR A 246 -9.01 2.39 -14.11
CA THR A 246 -7.93 2.93 -14.93
C THR A 246 -7.72 2.04 -16.14
N PHE A 247 -7.83 2.64 -17.32
CA PHE A 247 -7.41 2.06 -18.58
C PHE A 247 -6.09 2.71 -19.00
N ASP A 248 -5.01 1.93 -19.06
CA ASP A 248 -3.70 2.42 -19.49
C ASP A 248 -3.13 1.51 -20.57
N ARG A 249 -3.01 2.07 -21.78
CA ARG A 249 -2.29 1.46 -22.89
C ARG A 249 -0.97 2.20 -23.09
N LEU A 250 0.08 1.67 -22.45
CA LEU A 250 1.45 2.11 -22.63
C LEU A 250 1.95 1.79 -24.05
N TYR A 251 3.01 2.47 -24.49
CA TYR A 251 3.62 2.26 -25.80
C TYR A 251 3.98 0.78 -26.00
N GLY A 252 3.39 0.16 -27.03
CA GLY A 252 3.88 -1.11 -27.55
C GLY A 252 5.02 -0.87 -28.54
N GLN A 253 5.84 -1.89 -28.81
CA GLN A 253 6.98 -1.81 -29.75
C GLN A 253 6.61 -1.28 -31.16
N THR A 254 5.33 -1.33 -31.54
CA THR A 254 4.79 -0.90 -32.85
C THR A 254 3.69 0.18 -32.76
N GLY A 255 3.33 0.67 -31.56
CA GLY A 255 2.12 1.47 -31.36
C GLY A 255 2.38 2.90 -30.87
N ASN A 256 2.24 3.89 -31.76
CA ASN A 256 2.46 5.31 -31.45
C ASN A 256 1.25 6.02 -30.80
N ARG A 257 0.30 5.27 -30.21
CA ARG A 257 -0.95 5.80 -29.64
C ARG A 257 -1.09 5.37 -28.18
N ARG A 258 -0.64 6.23 -27.27
CA ARG A 258 -0.90 6.11 -25.83
C ARG A 258 -2.33 6.56 -25.54
N LEU A 259 -3.09 5.74 -24.82
CA LEU A 259 -4.39 6.15 -24.26
C LEU A 259 -4.39 5.84 -22.78
N PHE A 260 -4.51 6.88 -21.97
CA PHE A 260 -4.72 6.80 -20.53
C PHE A 260 -6.08 7.38 -20.22
N TRP A 261 -6.91 6.61 -19.53
CA TRP A 261 -8.23 7.04 -19.08
C TRP A 261 -8.46 6.56 -17.65
N GLN A 262 -8.91 7.45 -16.77
CA GLN A 262 -9.23 7.11 -15.39
C GLN A 262 -10.60 7.67 -15.01
N ASN A 263 -11.49 6.80 -14.52
CA ASN A 263 -12.75 7.18 -13.90
C ASN A 263 -12.66 6.86 -12.41
N SER A 264 -13.16 7.74 -11.55
CA SER A 264 -13.28 7.48 -10.12
C SER A 264 -14.67 7.86 -9.64
N LEU A 265 -15.25 7.01 -8.82
CA LEU A 265 -16.48 7.22 -8.07
C LEU A 265 -16.14 7.14 -6.59
N THR A 266 -16.64 8.09 -5.80
CA THR A 266 -16.43 8.19 -4.35
C THR A 266 -17.74 8.48 -3.66
#